data_AF-A0A0R3QAE4-F1
#
_entry.id   AF-A0A0R3QAE4-F1
#
_cell.length_a   1.000
_cell.length_b   1.000
_cell.length_c   1.000
_cell.angle_alpha   90.00
_cell.angle_beta   90.00
_cell.angle_gamma   90.00
#
_symmetry.space_group_name_H-M   'P 1'
#
loop_
_entity.id
_entity.type
_entity.pdbx_description
1 polymer ?
#
loop_
_entity_poly.entity_id
_entity_poly.type
_entity_poly.pdbx_seq_one_letter_code
_entity_poly.pdbx_strand_id
1 'polypeptide(L)'
;MACENKGFMVHISNLADVQEKVQHYIKVMSRTVGKHGTSFGERDAIWSGIYKERLKSRIKRVDPRTEMLVTTVSYPVIQGEKLMGVAAVSVPVTELAQLVHIINFGSQSYGFMLDNNGYVMFHPQMRPLDPETKQMKLNYNNIDILELEVPQNQQILNDHLSVKNRLQYDTSEVKFNAIDGFCLYN
;
A
#
# COMPACT_ATOMS: atom_id res chain seq x y z
N MET A 1 22.41 -21.68 20.77
CA MET A 1 21.21 -21.43 19.93
C MET A 1 21.04 -19.96 19.53
N ALA A 2 20.53 -19.05 20.38
CA ALA A 2 20.22 -17.68 19.93
C ALA A 2 21.45 -16.83 19.54
N CYS A 3 22.51 -16.82 20.36
CA CYS A 3 23.73 -16.06 20.08
C CYS A 3 24.45 -16.53 18.80
N GLU A 4 24.47 -17.85 18.58
CA GLU A 4 25.09 -18.51 17.43
C GLU A 4 24.44 -18.09 16.11
N ASN A 5 23.12 -17.87 16.12
CA ASN A 5 22.34 -17.44 14.95
C ASN A 5 22.16 -15.92 14.88
N LYS A 6 22.94 -15.13 15.64
CA LYS A 6 22.81 -13.65 15.72
C LYS A 6 21.40 -13.17 16.07
N GLY A 7 20.62 -14.02 16.74
CA GLY A 7 19.25 -13.75 17.14
C GLY A 7 19.17 -13.02 18.47
N PHE A 8 18.07 -13.23 19.18
CA PHE A 8 17.87 -12.76 20.55
C PHE A 8 17.06 -13.80 21.33
N MET A 9 17.12 -13.72 22.66
CA MET A 9 16.34 -14.55 23.57
C MET A 9 15.63 -13.61 24.55
N VAL A 10 14.34 -13.84 24.74
CA VAL A 10 13.53 -13.12 25.74
C VAL A 10 12.80 -14.13 26.61
N HIS A 11 12.69 -13.81 27.90
CA HIS A 11 11.92 -14.61 28.85
C HIS A 11 10.60 -13.88 29.14
N ILE A 12 9.46 -14.49 28.84
CA ILE A 12 8.14 -13.94 29.12
C ILE A 12 7.63 -14.56 30.42
N SER A 13 7.55 -13.75 31.47
CA SER A 13 7.08 -14.19 32.79
C SER A 13 5.60 -13.87 33.03
N ASN A 14 5.08 -12.83 32.37
CA ASN A 14 3.73 -12.30 32.58
C ASN A 14 3.09 -11.94 31.23
N LEU A 15 1.75 -12.01 31.15
CA LEU A 15 0.98 -11.64 29.96
C LEU A 15 1.16 -10.16 29.60
N ALA A 16 1.35 -9.29 30.60
CA ALA A 16 1.61 -7.86 30.40
C ALA A 16 2.90 -7.60 29.60
N ASP A 17 3.90 -8.48 29.71
CA ASP A 17 5.20 -8.31 29.06
C ASP A 17 5.20 -8.77 27.60
N VAL A 18 4.18 -9.53 27.19
CA VAL A 18 4.17 -10.21 25.88
C VAL A 18 4.31 -9.21 24.75
N GLN A 19 3.56 -8.10 24.80
CA GLN A 19 3.56 -7.10 23.73
C GLN A 19 4.96 -6.51 23.53
N GLU A 20 5.61 -6.05 24.59
CA GLU A 20 6.94 -5.42 24.50
C GLU A 20 8.03 -6.42 24.11
N LYS A 21 8.02 -7.62 24.71
CA LYS A 21 9.04 -8.65 24.46
C LYS A 21 8.96 -9.23 23.06
N VAL A 22 7.76 -9.40 22.50
CA VAL A 22 7.56 -9.85 21.11
C VAL A 22 7.99 -8.77 20.13
N GLN A 23 7.66 -7.51 20.37
CA GLN A 23 8.04 -6.39 19.50
C GLN A 23 9.57 -6.16 19.47
N HIS A 24 10.31 -6.62 20.48
CA HIS A 24 11.78 -6.53 20.48
C HIS A 24 12.44 -7.22 19.27
N TYR A 25 11.78 -8.22 18.64
CA TYR A 25 12.28 -8.85 17.41
C TYR A 25 12.52 -7.83 16.28
N ILE A 26 11.68 -6.80 16.17
CA ILE A 26 11.82 -5.74 15.16
C ILE A 26 13.18 -5.04 15.28
N LYS A 27 13.67 -4.83 16.50
CA LYS A 27 14.97 -4.20 16.78
C LYS A 27 16.15 -5.06 16.33
N VAL A 28 16.00 -6.38 16.30
CA VAL A 28 17.05 -7.30 15.83
C VAL A 28 17.06 -7.33 14.30
N MET A 29 15.88 -7.41 13.69
CA MET A 29 15.70 -7.38 12.25
C MET A 29 16.12 -6.05 11.64
N SER A 30 15.91 -4.92 12.34
CA SER A 30 16.26 -3.60 11.85
C SER A 30 17.76 -3.29 11.84
N ARG A 31 18.61 -4.16 12.41
CA ARG A 31 20.07 -3.94 12.43
C ARG A 31 20.65 -3.88 11.02
N THR A 32 20.16 -4.71 10.10
CA THR A 32 20.61 -4.70 8.70
C THR A 32 20.18 -3.42 8.00
N VAL A 33 18.95 -2.95 8.25
CA VAL A 33 18.43 -1.67 7.75
C VAL A 33 19.30 -0.51 8.24
N GLY A 34 19.65 -0.48 9.53
CA GLY A 34 20.53 0.55 10.09
C GLY A 34 21.92 0.57 9.46
N LYS A 35 22.52 -0.61 9.22
CA LYS A 35 23.85 -0.72 8.57
C LYS A 35 23.85 -0.31 7.10
N HIS A 36 22.77 -0.60 6.38
CA HIS A 36 22.60 -0.17 5.00
C HIS A 36 21.94 1.21 4.90
N GLY A 37 21.95 1.98 6.00
CA GLY A 37 21.30 3.28 6.10
C GLY A 37 21.73 4.28 5.05
N THR A 38 23.00 4.25 4.65
CA THR A 38 23.59 5.12 3.63
C THR A 38 23.16 4.79 2.21
N SER A 39 22.55 3.61 2.00
CA SER A 39 22.03 3.18 0.70
C SER A 39 20.58 3.60 0.48
N PHE A 40 19.88 4.07 1.52
CA PHE A 40 18.49 4.52 1.37
C PHE A 40 18.48 5.93 0.77
N GLY A 41 17.83 6.06 -0.39
CA GLY A 41 17.51 7.31 -1.03
C GLY A 41 16.02 7.64 -0.92
N GLU A 42 15.62 8.78 -1.46
CA GLU A 42 14.23 9.26 -1.46
C GLU A 42 13.24 8.27 -2.11
N ARG A 43 13.71 7.49 -3.09
CA ARG A 43 12.90 6.50 -3.82
C ARG A 43 12.61 5.23 -3.02
N ASP A 44 13.27 5.03 -1.87
CA ASP A 44 13.08 3.86 -1.02
C ASP A 44 11.96 4.05 0.02
N ALA A 45 11.20 5.14 -0.07
CA ALA A 45 10.00 5.32 0.72
C ALA A 45 8.94 4.25 0.37
N ILE A 46 8.38 3.62 1.40
CA ILE A 46 7.43 2.51 1.23
C ILE A 46 6.02 3.02 1.51
N TRP A 47 5.11 2.73 0.59
CA TRP A 47 3.68 2.97 0.72
C TRP A 47 2.98 1.79 1.38
N SER A 48 2.14 2.07 2.37
CA SER A 48 1.25 1.06 2.93
C SER A 48 0.06 0.82 2.00
N GLY A 49 -0.52 -0.38 2.09
CA GLY A 49 -1.88 -0.60 1.64
C GLY A 49 -2.87 0.34 2.35
N ILE A 50 -4.12 0.34 1.87
CA ILE A 50 -5.17 1.16 2.46
C ILE A 50 -5.57 0.63 3.83
N TYR A 51 -5.76 1.54 4.78
CA TYR A 51 -6.30 1.19 6.08
C TYR A 51 -7.15 2.33 6.62
N LYS A 52 -8.03 1.99 7.56
CA LYS A 52 -8.83 2.98 8.27
C LYS A 52 -7.97 3.74 9.25
N GLU A 53 -7.85 5.04 9.03
CA GLU A 53 -7.10 5.90 9.94
C GLU A 53 -7.86 6.04 11.26
N ARG A 54 -7.19 5.74 12.38
CA ARG A 54 -7.76 5.83 13.72
C ARG A 54 -7.46 7.19 14.34
N LEU A 55 -7.69 8.27 13.59
CA LEU A 55 -7.66 9.61 14.15
C LEU A 55 -8.82 9.74 15.14
N LYS A 56 -8.51 9.66 16.44
CA LYS A 56 -9.40 10.17 17.49
C LYS A 56 -9.48 11.69 17.30
N SER A 57 -10.34 12.11 16.40
CA SER A 57 -10.44 13.51 16.06
C SER A 57 -10.84 14.33 17.28
N ARG A 58 -9.93 15.15 17.80
CA ARG A 58 -10.28 16.34 18.61
C ARG A 58 -10.88 17.45 17.74
N ILE A 59 -10.93 17.26 16.42
CA ILE A 59 -11.44 18.20 15.43
C ILE A 59 -12.82 17.70 14.96
N LYS A 60 -13.88 18.19 15.61
CA LYS A 60 -15.29 17.88 15.28
C LYS A 60 -15.76 18.35 13.89
N ARG A 61 -14.87 18.51 12.91
CA ARG A 61 -15.16 19.06 11.58
C ARG A 61 -15.07 18.05 10.44
N VAL A 62 -14.58 16.84 10.70
CA VAL A 62 -14.68 15.74 9.73
C VAL A 62 -15.97 14.99 10.06
N ASP A 63 -16.88 14.92 9.09
CA ASP A 63 -18.14 14.20 9.23
C ASP A 63 -17.85 12.76 9.68
N PRO A 64 -18.41 12.28 10.82
CA PRO A 64 -18.22 10.90 11.27
C PRO A 64 -18.68 9.85 10.25
N ARG A 65 -19.36 10.26 9.16
CA ARG A 65 -19.76 9.40 8.04
C ARG A 65 -18.64 9.11 7.04
N THR A 66 -17.59 9.92 7.00
CA THR A 66 -16.41 9.66 6.16
C THR A 66 -15.36 8.98 7.02
N GLU A 67 -15.54 7.68 7.26
CA GLU A 67 -14.45 6.86 7.76
C GLU A 67 -13.33 6.89 6.71
N MET A 68 -12.31 7.68 6.98
CA MET A 68 -11.31 8.04 5.99
C MET A 68 -10.32 6.90 5.84
N LEU A 69 -10.35 6.26 4.66
CA LEU A 69 -9.29 5.38 4.23
C LEU A 69 -8.07 6.23 3.88
N VAL A 70 -6.92 5.81 4.38
CA VAL A 70 -5.63 6.45 4.10
C VAL A 70 -4.64 5.41 3.58
N THR A 71 -3.68 5.90 2.81
CA THR A 71 -2.42 5.21 2.56
C THR A 71 -1.30 6.03 3.19
N THR A 72 -0.28 5.37 3.71
CA THR A 72 0.80 6.02 4.44
C THR A 72 2.13 5.75 3.75
N VAL A 73 2.83 6.82 3.40
CA VAL A 73 4.22 6.73 2.95
C VAL A 73 5.13 6.78 4.17
N SER A 74 6.10 5.86 4.24
CA SER A 74 6.98 5.68 5.39
C SER A 74 8.44 5.65 4.99
N TYR A 75 9.28 6.23 5.85
CA TYR A 75 10.72 6.36 5.63
C TYR A 75 11.51 6.12 6.92
N PRO A 76 12.55 5.27 6.92
CA PRO A 76 13.34 4.97 8.11
C PRO A 76 14.26 6.14 8.50
N VAL A 77 14.29 6.50 9.78
CA VAL A 77 15.21 7.50 10.33
C VAL A 77 16.40 6.80 10.94
N ILE A 78 17.57 7.00 10.36
CA ILE A 78 18.80 6.29 10.73
C ILE A 78 19.83 7.29 11.24
N GLN A 79 20.49 6.95 12.34
CA GLN A 79 21.57 7.73 12.93
C GLN A 79 22.78 6.83 13.16
N GLY A 80 23.88 7.10 12.44
CA GLY A 80 25.00 6.16 12.36
C GLY A 80 24.57 4.85 11.69
N GLU A 81 24.84 3.71 12.33
CA GLU A 81 24.44 2.37 11.85
C GLU A 81 23.15 1.85 12.51
N LYS A 82 22.34 2.73 13.13
CA LYS A 82 21.19 2.33 13.94
C LYS A 82 19.89 3.00 13.46
N LEU A 83 18.86 2.18 13.26
CA LEU A 83 17.50 2.67 13.06
C LEU A 83 16.97 3.30 14.35
N MET A 84 16.64 4.58 14.30
CA MET A 84 16.09 5.34 15.42
C MET A 84 14.57 5.31 15.44
N GLY A 85 13.95 5.25 14.26
CA GLY A 85 12.49 5.21 14.13
C GLY A 85 12.06 5.25 12.67
N VAL A 86 10.79 5.52 12.44
CA VAL A 86 10.18 5.65 11.11
C VAL A 86 9.39 6.95 11.09
N ALA A 87 9.69 7.81 10.12
CA ALA A 87 8.86 8.96 9.80
C ALA A 87 7.80 8.52 8.79
N ALA A 88 6.58 9.02 8.92
CA ALA A 88 5.49 8.63 8.03
C ALA A 88 4.49 9.76 7.85
N VAL A 89 3.85 9.81 6.68
CA VAL A 89 2.80 10.78 6.33
C VAL A 89 1.64 10.01 5.70
N SER A 90 0.44 10.25 6.21
CA SER A 90 -0.78 9.62 5.72
C SER A 90 -1.52 10.54 4.76
N VAL A 91 -1.92 9.99 3.61
CA VAL A 91 -2.68 10.66 2.57
C VAL A 91 -4.05 10.02 2.46
N PRO A 92 -5.15 10.78 2.54
CA PRO A 92 -6.49 10.27 2.29
C PRO A 92 -6.63 9.70 0.86
N VAL A 93 -7.20 8.52 0.75
CA VAL A 93 -7.43 7.87 -0.55
C VAL A 93 -8.36 8.71 -1.44
N THR A 94 -9.24 9.51 -0.85
CA THR A 94 -10.12 10.44 -1.56
C THR A 94 -9.35 11.55 -2.27
N GLU A 95 -8.24 12.02 -1.71
CA GLU A 95 -7.39 13.04 -2.37
C GLU A 95 -6.68 12.43 -3.57
N LEU A 96 -6.17 11.20 -3.44
CA LEU A 96 -5.56 10.46 -4.56
C LEU A 96 -6.56 10.21 -5.69
N ALA A 97 -7.79 9.79 -5.36
CA ALA A 97 -8.84 9.57 -6.34
C ALA A 97 -9.24 10.88 -7.06
N GLN A 98 -9.24 12.01 -6.35
CA GLN A 98 -9.49 13.33 -6.96
C GLN A 98 -8.41 13.74 -7.94
N LEU A 99 -7.13 13.46 -7.65
CA LEU A 99 -6.03 13.72 -8.58
C LEU A 99 -6.20 12.95 -9.89
N VAL A 100 -6.68 11.70 -9.80
CA VAL A 100 -6.94 10.89 -10.99
C VAL A 100 -8.13 11.40 -11.79
N HIS A 101 -9.19 11.90 -11.14
CA HIS A 101 -10.35 12.45 -11.84
C HIS A 101 -10.05 13.72 -12.67
N ILE A 102 -9.01 14.47 -12.33
CA ILE A 102 -8.57 15.65 -13.11
C ILE A 102 -8.09 15.25 -14.52
N ILE A 103 -7.64 14.01 -14.69
CA ILE A 103 -7.27 13.47 -15.99
C ILE A 103 -8.56 13.11 -16.72
N ASN A 104 -8.90 13.87 -17.77
CA ASN A 104 -10.11 13.66 -18.55
C ASN A 104 -10.02 12.35 -19.34
N PHE A 105 -10.54 11.29 -18.73
CA PHE A 105 -10.83 10.04 -19.39
C PHE A 105 -12.09 10.21 -20.25
N GLY A 106 -12.16 9.54 -21.41
CA GLY A 106 -13.38 9.51 -22.23
C GLY A 106 -14.60 8.97 -21.46
N SER A 107 -15.79 9.07 -22.05
CA SER A 107 -17.08 8.82 -21.37
C SER A 107 -17.27 7.44 -20.73
N GLN A 108 -16.46 6.44 -21.09
CA GLN A 108 -16.54 5.06 -20.58
C GLN A 108 -15.31 4.62 -19.78
N SER A 109 -14.38 5.54 -19.52
CA SER A 109 -13.12 5.22 -18.84
C SER A 109 -13.08 5.82 -17.45
N TYR A 110 -12.45 5.11 -16.53
CA TYR A 110 -12.20 5.56 -15.17
C TYR A 110 -10.78 5.15 -14.76
N GLY A 111 -10.22 5.85 -13.78
CA GLY A 111 -8.99 5.45 -13.14
C GLY A 111 -9.25 4.66 -11.87
N PHE A 112 -8.36 3.71 -11.60
CA PHE A 112 -8.28 2.96 -10.35
C PHE A 112 -6.81 2.82 -9.97
N MET A 113 -6.53 2.42 -8.74
CA MET A 113 -5.17 2.21 -8.26
C MET A 113 -5.05 0.88 -7.54
N LEU A 114 -3.97 0.17 -7.82
CA LEU A 114 -3.60 -1.09 -7.18
C LEU A 114 -2.29 -0.93 -6.42
N ASP A 115 -2.10 -1.74 -5.39
CA ASP A 115 -0.80 -1.92 -4.75
C ASP A 115 0.06 -2.94 -5.51
N ASN A 116 1.32 -3.08 -5.10
CA ASN A 116 2.26 -4.05 -5.70
C ASN A 116 1.87 -5.52 -5.45
N ASN A 117 0.88 -5.78 -4.58
CA ASN A 117 0.37 -7.12 -4.29
C ASN A 117 -0.91 -7.43 -5.07
N GLY A 118 -1.44 -6.49 -5.87
CA GLY A 118 -2.69 -6.63 -6.61
C GLY A 118 -3.95 -6.25 -5.83
N TYR A 119 -3.83 -5.69 -4.63
CA TYR A 119 -4.97 -5.19 -3.86
C TYR A 119 -5.39 -3.81 -4.32
N VAL A 120 -6.70 -3.60 -4.39
CA VAL A 120 -7.32 -2.35 -4.81
C VAL A 120 -7.15 -1.29 -3.72
N MET A 121 -6.50 -0.17 -4.06
CA MET A 121 -6.43 1.03 -3.21
C MET A 121 -7.67 1.91 -3.37
N PHE A 122 -8.09 2.18 -4.61
CA PHE A 122 -9.39 2.78 -4.90
C PHE A 122 -9.91 2.32 -6.25
N HIS A 123 -11.23 2.18 -6.34
CA HIS A 123 -11.94 1.81 -7.55
C HIS A 123 -13.39 2.33 -7.47
N PRO A 124 -14.03 2.78 -8.58
CA PRO A 124 -15.37 3.36 -8.53
C PRO A 124 -16.45 2.45 -7.92
N GLN A 125 -16.33 1.13 -8.12
CA GLN A 125 -17.25 0.14 -7.58
C GLN A 125 -16.89 -0.34 -6.15
N MET A 126 -15.75 0.11 -5.61
CA MET A 126 -15.33 -0.26 -4.27
C MET A 126 -16.21 0.42 -3.22
N ARG A 127 -16.85 -0.37 -2.37
CA ARG A 127 -17.66 0.14 -1.25
C ARG A 127 -17.14 -0.46 0.06
N PRO A 128 -16.28 0.28 0.79
CA PRO A 128 -15.68 -0.22 2.02
C PRO A 128 -16.67 -0.30 3.19
N LEU A 129 -17.72 0.52 3.15
CA LEU A 129 -18.81 0.51 4.12
C LEU A 129 -19.95 -0.40 3.64
N ASP A 130 -20.49 -1.17 4.57
CA ASP A 130 -21.72 -1.92 4.38
C ASP A 130 -22.93 -0.96 4.38
N PRO A 131 -23.79 -0.96 3.34
CA PRO A 131 -24.94 -0.06 3.26
C PRO A 131 -25.93 -0.18 4.43
N GLU A 132 -26.10 -1.37 5.00
CA GLU A 132 -27.10 -1.60 6.07
C GLU A 132 -26.54 -1.23 7.43
N THR A 133 -25.39 -1.81 7.79
CA THR A 133 -24.80 -1.64 9.13
C THR A 133 -24.00 -0.35 9.25
N LYS A 134 -23.64 0.29 8.13
CA LYS A 134 -22.70 1.43 8.06
C LYS A 134 -21.35 1.14 8.72
N GLN A 135 -21.00 -0.14 8.88
CA GLN A 135 -19.71 -0.57 9.39
C GLN A 135 -18.78 -0.92 8.24
N MET A 136 -17.48 -0.90 8.53
CA MET A 136 -16.48 -1.38 7.58
C MET A 136 -16.67 -2.87 7.32
N LYS A 137 -16.61 -3.26 6.06
CA LYS A 137 -16.60 -4.68 5.67
C LYS A 137 -15.35 -5.36 6.22
N LEU A 138 -15.45 -6.63 6.60
CA LEU A 138 -14.37 -7.38 7.28
C LEU A 138 -13.06 -7.47 6.48
N ASN A 139 -13.09 -7.32 5.15
CA ASN A 139 -11.93 -7.42 4.24
C ASN A 139 -11.79 -6.21 3.30
N TYR A 140 -12.18 -5.01 3.74
CA TYR A 140 -12.18 -3.83 2.87
C TYR A 140 -10.79 -3.47 2.30
N ASN A 141 -9.70 -3.90 2.94
CA ASN A 141 -8.30 -3.61 2.59
C ASN A 141 -7.63 -4.72 1.75
N ASN A 142 -8.34 -5.81 1.47
CA ASN A 142 -7.82 -7.00 0.79
C ASN A 142 -8.74 -7.39 -0.38
N ILE A 143 -9.19 -6.40 -1.17
CA ILE A 143 -10.06 -6.61 -2.33
C ILE A 143 -9.19 -6.73 -3.57
N ASP A 144 -9.38 -7.81 -4.34
CA ASP A 144 -8.77 -8.02 -5.65
C ASP A 144 -9.62 -7.37 -6.76
N ILE A 145 -9.00 -6.95 -7.85
CA ILE A 145 -9.70 -6.40 -9.02
C ILE A 145 -10.67 -7.42 -9.64
N LEU A 146 -10.33 -8.71 -9.56
CA LEU A 146 -11.18 -9.81 -10.06
C LEU A 146 -12.51 -9.93 -9.30
N GLU A 147 -12.61 -9.35 -8.11
CA GLU A 147 -13.87 -9.28 -7.35
C GLU A 147 -14.75 -8.09 -7.75
N LEU A 148 -14.15 -7.05 -8.32
CA LEU A 148 -14.84 -5.81 -8.69
C LEU A 148 -15.23 -5.75 -10.16
N GLU A 149 -14.40 -6.35 -11.01
CA GLU A 149 -14.57 -6.32 -12.46
C GLU A 149 -14.73 -7.72 -13.04
N VAL A 150 -15.52 -7.81 -14.11
CA VAL A 150 -15.64 -9.04 -14.88
C VAL A 150 -14.47 -9.09 -15.86
N PRO A 151 -13.60 -10.12 -15.83
CA PRO A 151 -12.57 -10.25 -16.83
C PRO A 151 -13.22 -10.40 -18.20
N GLN A 152 -12.85 -9.54 -19.16
CA GLN A 152 -13.22 -9.80 -20.55
C GLN A 152 -12.53 -11.10 -20.98
N ASN A 153 -13.27 -11.99 -21.65
CA ASN A 153 -12.70 -13.18 -22.27
C ASN A 153 -11.60 -12.73 -23.26
N GLN A 154 -10.35 -12.71 -22.79
CA GLN A 154 -9.20 -12.52 -23.65
C GLN A 154 -9.13 -13.77 -24.52
N GLN A 155 -9.67 -13.69 -25.74
CA GLN A 155 -9.39 -14.67 -26.76
C GLN A 155 -7.88 -14.62 -26.98
N ILE A 156 -7.18 -15.63 -26.48
CA ILE A 156 -5.77 -15.85 -26.71
C ILE A 156 -5.63 -16.01 -28.23
N LEU A 157 -5.32 -14.92 -28.93
CA LEU A 157 -4.86 -15.04 -30.31
C LEU A 157 -3.59 -15.90 -30.23
N ASN A 158 -3.62 -17.05 -30.91
CA ASN A 158 -2.54 -18.03 -30.96
C ASN A 158 -1.39 -17.51 -31.83
N ASP A 159 -0.90 -16.31 -31.54
CA ASP A 159 0.40 -15.89 -32.05
C ASP A 159 1.46 -16.39 -31.08
N HIS A 160 2.37 -17.21 -31.64
CA HIS A 160 3.50 -17.85 -30.98
C HIS A 160 4.56 -16.87 -30.42
N LEU A 161 4.21 -15.59 -30.30
CA LEU A 161 5.05 -14.56 -29.70
C LEU A 161 4.76 -14.48 -28.20
N SER A 162 5.56 -15.24 -27.47
CA SER A 162 6.00 -14.99 -26.09
C SER A 162 4.91 -14.60 -25.08
N VAL A 163 4.57 -15.58 -24.23
CA VAL A 163 3.83 -15.40 -22.96
C VAL A 163 4.42 -14.29 -22.07
N LYS A 164 5.68 -13.86 -22.28
CA LYS A 164 6.27 -12.72 -21.54
C LYS A 164 5.63 -11.36 -21.84
N ASN A 165 4.98 -11.19 -22.99
CA ASN A 165 4.35 -9.90 -23.34
C ASN A 165 2.89 -9.79 -22.87
N ARG A 166 2.32 -10.85 -22.27
CA ARG A 166 0.88 -10.91 -21.97
C ARG A 166 0.50 -10.45 -20.56
N LEU A 167 1.46 -10.27 -19.66
CA LEU A 167 1.28 -9.63 -18.36
C LEU A 167 2.24 -8.45 -18.13
N GLN A 168 2.93 -8.00 -19.19
CA GLN A 168 3.64 -6.74 -19.14
C GLN A 168 2.60 -5.61 -19.19
N TYR A 169 2.11 -5.21 -18.03
CA TYR A 169 2.02 -3.77 -17.81
C TYR A 169 3.43 -3.25 -18.08
N ASP A 170 3.56 -2.36 -19.07
CA ASP A 170 4.84 -1.79 -19.45
C ASP A 170 5.40 -0.97 -18.27
N THR A 171 6.13 -1.65 -17.40
CA THR A 171 6.86 -1.04 -16.28
C THR A 171 8.18 -0.44 -16.75
N SER A 172 8.51 -0.52 -18.05
CA SER A 172 9.73 0.10 -18.59
C SER A 172 9.61 1.62 -18.73
N GLU A 173 8.38 2.16 -18.81
CA GLU A 173 8.08 3.59 -18.74
C GLU A 173 7.62 4.08 -17.36
N VAL A 174 7.31 3.21 -16.40
CA VAL A 174 7.13 3.60 -14.99
C VAL A 174 8.50 3.75 -14.30
N LYS A 175 9.43 4.42 -14.99
CA LYS A 175 10.48 5.16 -14.31
C LYS A 175 9.79 6.38 -13.70
N PHE A 176 10.02 6.63 -12.42
CA PHE A 176 9.75 7.89 -11.75
C PHE A 176 10.23 9.06 -12.62
N ASN A 177 9.34 9.55 -13.48
CA ASN A 177 9.36 10.79 -14.21
C ASN A 177 7.90 11.00 -14.57
N ALA A 178 7.32 12.07 -14.01
CA ALA A 178 6.05 12.56 -14.46
C ALA A 178 6.06 12.75 -15.99
N ILE A 179 4.86 12.64 -16.57
CA ILE A 179 4.43 13.16 -17.89
C ILE A 179 4.34 12.09 -19.01
N ASP A 180 3.10 12.00 -19.51
CA ASP A 180 2.62 11.52 -20.83
C ASP A 180 2.80 10.05 -21.23
N GLY A 181 1.72 9.28 -21.09
CA GLY A 181 1.50 8.01 -21.78
C GLY A 181 0.09 7.94 -22.37
N PHE A 182 -0.06 8.43 -23.60
CA PHE A 182 -1.26 8.25 -24.43
C PHE A 182 -1.29 6.81 -24.97
N CYS A 183 -2.39 6.09 -24.76
CA CYS A 183 -2.75 4.91 -25.56
C CYS A 183 -3.99 5.23 -26.38
N LEU A 184 -3.77 5.64 -27.63
CA LEU A 184 -4.78 5.63 -28.69
C LEU A 184 -4.72 4.26 -29.37
N TYR A 185 -5.84 3.53 -29.35
CA TYR A 185 -6.09 2.49 -30.34
C TYR A 185 -7.19 2.98 -31.27
N ASN A 186 -6.86 3.04 -32.57
CA ASN A 186 -7.80 3.22 -33.69
C ASN A 186 -8.83 2.09 -33.73
#